data_AF-A0A7G6YMS8-F1
#
_entry.id   AF-A0A7G6YMS8-F1
#
_cell.length_a   1.000
_cell.length_b   1.000
_cell.length_c   1.000
_cell.angle_alpha   90.00
_cell.angle_beta   90.00
_cell.angle_gamma   90.00
#
_symmetry.space_group_name_H-M   'P 1'
#
loop_
_entity.id
_entity.type
_entity.pdbx_description
1 polymer ?
#
loop_
_entity_poly.entity_id
_entity_poly.type
_entity_poly.pdbx_seq_one_letter_code
_entity_poly.pdbx_strand_id
1 'polypeptide(L)'
;MRTALLLLLLLLPKSWVSACTIVSGTDRKGQTWAMNNEDFFHTSSNYVNVFPAKDKYTLGYITLTYGSPESSVQGGVNEAGLFFDINALPPPQQYKLSVGRKPFPHGNMLEYMLQHCKSVPEFLALWDTYYLPDLGDQIHIADKYGNLAVIAPDTILRATKQLTSTNFNVCDTGPQKQNCWRYPIAQKLLAEEGVSHASLVKIAAATSQREFTTSVYTNIHNLSTGEIWFYLAEEYQTPWHTSVATLLKQGKQHILLASRFPQNASRRLAALLKTKSTPQAVGRFLQDSQFSASQKESQLRLAFLNDFYVDKEFARANVLFPLWEQHMYTNKRLDSTEVQFTKAEVLAVNGRNKEAIQVLETLRKPSWKTSALLANLRDTEEANTTIELSGYAEAKSVVVEVKGDYNFFRFMQKTPTGWRLRLKSNREEVKYCFYIDGKRVLNPAQPVLQNQETVKGDFASFNTLKL
;
A
#
# COMPACT_ATOMS: atom_id res chain seq x y z
N MET A 1 23.77 26.21 -43.04
CA MET A 1 23.95 26.53 -41.61
C MET A 1 23.10 25.56 -40.80
N ARG A 2 23.70 24.93 -39.80
CA ARG A 2 23.22 23.71 -39.13
C ARG A 2 21.93 23.98 -38.32
N THR A 3 20.86 23.27 -38.66
CA THR A 3 19.65 23.12 -37.85
C THR A 3 19.98 22.30 -36.61
N ALA A 4 19.91 22.92 -35.44
CA ALA A 4 20.01 22.23 -34.16
C ALA A 4 18.68 21.53 -33.88
N LEU A 5 18.65 20.21 -34.06
CA LEU A 5 17.55 19.34 -33.68
C LEU A 5 17.55 19.23 -32.14
N LEU A 6 16.62 19.93 -31.48
CA LEU A 6 16.42 19.80 -30.04
C LEU A 6 15.73 18.44 -29.78
N LEU A 7 16.52 17.44 -29.40
CA LEU A 7 16.01 16.14 -28.96
C LEU A 7 15.33 16.34 -27.60
N LEU A 8 14.01 16.56 -27.59
CA LEU A 8 13.21 16.53 -26.38
C LEU A 8 13.11 15.05 -25.94
N LEU A 9 14.08 14.59 -25.15
CA LEU A 9 14.00 13.34 -24.41
C LEU A 9 12.82 13.46 -23.43
N LEU A 10 11.66 12.98 -23.85
CA LEU A 10 10.52 12.67 -22.98
C LEU A 10 10.96 11.59 -21.99
N LEU A 11 11.57 12.04 -20.88
CA LEU A 11 11.71 11.23 -19.67
C LEU A 11 10.31 11.03 -19.11
N LEU A 12 9.66 9.95 -19.56
CA LEU A 12 8.45 9.46 -18.92
C LEU A 12 8.76 9.22 -17.43
N PRO A 13 8.05 9.84 -16.49
CA PRO A 13 8.27 9.56 -15.08
C PRO A 13 7.86 8.12 -14.79
N LYS A 14 8.78 7.34 -14.20
CA LYS A 14 8.46 6.08 -13.52
C LYS A 14 7.54 6.42 -12.36
N SER A 15 6.24 6.21 -12.52
CA SER A 15 5.30 6.16 -11.39
C SER A 15 5.71 5.00 -10.50
N TRP A 16 5.95 5.30 -9.22
CA TRP A 16 6.27 4.31 -8.21
C TRP A 16 5.01 3.52 -7.91
N VAL A 17 5.02 2.25 -8.27
CA VAL A 17 3.93 1.32 -8.00
C VAL A 17 4.17 0.70 -6.63
N SER A 18 3.08 0.45 -5.89
CA SER A 18 3.05 -0.31 -4.64
C SER A 18 3.96 -1.53 -4.75
N ALA A 19 4.74 -1.78 -3.70
CA ALA A 19 6.03 -2.37 -3.88
C ALA A 19 6.21 -3.58 -2.96
N CYS A 20 5.48 -4.71 -3.11
CA CYS A 20 5.54 -5.94 -2.26
C CYS A 20 6.65 -6.94 -2.62
N THR A 21 7.12 -7.78 -1.67
CA THR A 21 8.11 -8.85 -1.90
C THR A 21 7.55 -10.18 -1.45
N ILE A 22 7.44 -11.15 -2.37
CA ILE A 22 6.97 -12.50 -2.05
C ILE A 22 8.08 -13.51 -2.32
N VAL A 23 8.26 -14.43 -1.39
CA VAL A 23 9.21 -15.55 -1.50
C VAL A 23 8.49 -16.84 -1.12
N SER A 24 8.74 -17.91 -1.86
CA SER A 24 8.35 -19.26 -1.49
C SER A 24 9.46 -20.27 -1.77
N GLY A 25 9.39 -21.43 -1.13
CA GLY A 25 10.33 -22.50 -1.40
C GLY A 25 10.27 -23.64 -0.40
N THR A 26 11.03 -24.69 -0.69
CA THR A 26 11.07 -25.90 0.14
C THR A 26 12.38 -25.96 0.92
N ASP A 27 12.28 -26.15 2.23
CA ASP A 27 13.44 -26.26 3.11
C ASP A 27 14.13 -27.63 2.99
N ARG A 28 15.26 -27.79 3.70
CA ARG A 28 16.04 -29.04 3.68
C ARG A 28 15.31 -30.24 4.29
N LYS A 29 14.21 -30.02 5.02
CA LYS A 29 13.36 -31.05 5.61
C LYS A 29 12.16 -31.40 4.72
N GLY A 30 12.05 -30.77 3.54
CA GLY A 30 10.93 -30.97 2.63
C GLY A 30 9.68 -30.18 2.99
N GLN A 31 9.75 -29.20 3.91
CA GLN A 31 8.61 -28.35 4.24
C GLN A 31 8.57 -27.14 3.32
N THR A 32 7.39 -26.79 2.83
CA THR A 32 7.20 -25.62 1.95
C THR A 32 6.80 -24.40 2.76
N TRP A 33 7.44 -23.28 2.43
CA TRP A 33 7.27 -22.00 3.10
C TRP A 33 6.88 -20.91 2.09
N ALA A 34 6.15 -19.90 2.57
CA ALA A 34 5.87 -18.67 1.85
C ALA A 34 6.05 -17.45 2.77
N MET A 35 6.44 -16.32 2.21
CA MET A 35 6.57 -15.04 2.91
C MET A 35 6.12 -13.92 1.99
N ASN A 36 5.36 -12.96 2.51
CA ASN A 36 5.09 -11.69 1.85
C ASN A 36 5.43 -10.51 2.76
N ASN A 37 6.19 -9.55 2.25
CA ASN A 37 6.19 -8.17 2.73
C ASN A 37 5.15 -7.38 1.96
N GLU A 38 4.16 -6.93 2.71
CA GLU A 38 3.05 -6.19 2.16
C GLU A 38 3.33 -4.67 2.28
N ASP A 39 3.46 -4.01 1.13
CA ASP A 39 4.12 -2.72 1.01
C ASP A 39 3.18 -1.66 0.40
N PHE A 40 2.67 -0.77 1.26
CA PHE A 40 1.69 0.27 0.89
C PHE A 40 1.83 1.52 1.77
N PHE A 41 0.91 2.48 1.65
CA PHE A 41 0.79 3.56 2.63
C PHE A 41 0.57 2.99 4.02
N HIS A 42 1.35 3.47 5.00
CA HIS A 42 1.29 2.92 6.34
C HIS A 42 -0.11 3.08 6.95
N THR A 43 -0.74 1.96 7.29
CA THR A 43 -2.02 1.93 7.98
C THR A 43 -2.00 0.86 9.07
N SER A 44 -2.69 1.12 10.18
CA SER A 44 -2.92 0.11 11.20
C SER A 44 -4.20 -0.71 10.99
N SER A 45 -4.97 -0.39 9.95
CA SER A 45 -6.24 -1.02 9.62
C SER A 45 -6.01 -2.16 8.63
N ASN A 46 -5.39 -3.25 9.08
CA ASN A 46 -5.20 -4.46 8.28
C ASN A 46 -5.92 -5.61 8.96
N TYR A 47 -6.56 -6.50 8.21
CA TYR A 47 -7.39 -7.56 8.76
C TYR A 47 -6.92 -8.94 8.33
N VAL A 48 -6.94 -9.88 9.27
CA VAL A 48 -6.92 -11.32 9.00
C VAL A 48 -8.36 -11.79 9.07
N ASN A 49 -8.93 -12.13 7.92
CA ASN A 49 -10.31 -12.57 7.81
C ASN A 49 -10.35 -14.09 7.80
N VAL A 50 -11.21 -14.69 8.64
CA VAL A 50 -11.28 -16.14 8.83
C VAL A 50 -12.61 -16.65 8.31
N PHE A 51 -12.55 -17.66 7.44
CA PHE A 51 -13.70 -18.28 6.81
C PHE A 51 -13.64 -19.79 7.01
N PRO A 52 -14.36 -20.35 8.00
CA PRO A 52 -14.53 -21.80 8.12
C PRO A 52 -15.15 -22.42 6.87
N ALA A 53 -14.87 -23.71 6.64
CA ALA A 53 -15.55 -24.49 5.62
C ALA A 53 -17.07 -24.41 5.83
N LYS A 54 -17.81 -24.17 4.75
CA LYS A 54 -19.28 -24.09 4.77
C LYS A 54 -19.91 -25.48 4.86
N ASP A 55 -19.29 -26.44 4.18
CA ASP A 55 -19.69 -27.85 4.12
C ASP A 55 -18.49 -28.73 3.72
N LYS A 56 -18.74 -30.03 3.56
CA LYS A 56 -17.72 -31.06 3.23
C LYS A 56 -17.05 -30.91 1.85
N TYR A 57 -17.55 -30.02 0.99
CA TYR A 57 -17.04 -29.77 -0.36
C TYR A 57 -16.23 -28.47 -0.44
N THR A 58 -16.11 -27.74 0.66
CA THR A 58 -15.40 -26.47 0.75
C THR A 58 -14.28 -26.56 1.76
N LEU A 59 -13.23 -25.77 1.56
CA LEU A 59 -12.12 -25.60 2.47
C LEU A 59 -12.35 -24.37 3.36
N GLY A 60 -11.89 -24.44 4.59
CA GLY A 60 -11.66 -23.29 5.44
C GLY A 60 -10.40 -22.54 5.00
N TYR A 61 -10.44 -21.21 5.06
CA TYR A 61 -9.35 -20.35 4.61
C TYR A 61 -9.28 -19.04 5.39
N ILE A 62 -8.15 -18.35 5.22
CA ILE A 62 -7.98 -16.98 5.67
C ILE A 62 -7.63 -16.05 4.51
N THR A 63 -8.00 -14.78 4.62
CA THR A 63 -7.58 -13.72 3.69
C THR A 63 -7.01 -12.53 4.44
N LEU A 64 -6.21 -11.73 3.73
CA LEU A 64 -5.66 -10.47 4.20
C LEU A 64 -6.27 -9.30 3.42
N THR A 65 -6.72 -8.27 4.13
CA THR A 65 -7.30 -7.06 3.53
C THR A 65 -6.82 -5.78 4.20
N TYR A 66 -6.86 -4.69 3.43
CA TYR A 66 -6.57 -3.33 3.87
C TYR A 66 -7.83 -2.53 4.18
N GLY A 67 -7.78 -1.71 5.21
CA GLY A 67 -8.79 -0.74 5.62
C GLY A 67 -10.06 -1.33 6.20
N SER A 68 -10.63 -2.32 5.51
CA SER A 68 -11.85 -3.03 5.89
C SER A 68 -11.73 -4.53 5.62
N PRO A 69 -12.47 -5.37 6.35
CA PRO A 69 -12.66 -6.78 6.01
C PRO A 69 -13.32 -7.04 4.65
N GLU A 70 -14.10 -6.09 4.14
CA GLU A 70 -14.87 -6.19 2.90
C GLU A 70 -14.09 -5.74 1.66
N SER A 71 -12.87 -5.26 1.84
CA SER A 71 -12.02 -4.71 0.78
C SER A 71 -11.40 -5.83 -0.06
N SER A 72 -10.75 -5.46 -1.17
CA SER A 72 -10.10 -6.43 -2.04
C SER A 72 -9.05 -7.27 -1.28
N VAL A 73 -9.12 -8.58 -1.48
CA VAL A 73 -8.16 -9.53 -0.90
C VAL A 73 -6.77 -9.30 -1.49
N GLN A 74 -5.78 -9.17 -0.63
CA GLN A 74 -4.37 -8.99 -1.00
C GLN A 74 -3.65 -10.34 -1.13
N GLY A 75 -3.95 -11.25 -0.21
CA GLY A 75 -3.41 -12.61 -0.17
C GLY A 75 -4.22 -13.51 0.74
N GLY A 76 -3.86 -14.80 0.78
CA GLY A 76 -4.54 -15.76 1.65
C GLY A 76 -3.99 -17.17 1.58
N VAL A 77 -4.45 -18.00 2.50
CA VAL A 77 -4.08 -19.42 2.60
C VAL A 77 -5.26 -20.25 3.08
N ASN A 78 -5.41 -21.47 2.55
CA ASN A 78 -6.44 -22.40 2.99
C ASN A 78 -5.90 -23.56 3.83
N GLU A 79 -6.81 -24.33 4.45
CA GLU A 79 -6.46 -25.47 5.31
C GLU A 79 -5.78 -26.62 4.57
N ALA A 80 -5.83 -26.64 3.23
CA ALA A 80 -5.08 -27.59 2.42
C ALA A 80 -3.61 -27.21 2.25
N GLY A 81 -3.22 -25.99 2.62
CA GLY A 81 -1.87 -25.44 2.48
C GLY A 81 -1.62 -24.79 1.12
N LEU A 82 -2.66 -24.33 0.42
CA LEU A 82 -2.54 -23.52 -0.80
C LEU A 82 -2.55 -22.04 -0.43
N PHE A 83 -1.49 -21.33 -0.83
CA PHE A 83 -1.23 -19.91 -0.56
C PHE A 83 -1.23 -19.11 -1.86
N PHE A 84 -1.69 -17.86 -1.79
CA PHE A 84 -1.37 -16.84 -2.77
C PHE A 84 -1.13 -15.47 -2.16
N ASP A 85 -0.41 -14.63 -2.90
CA ASP A 85 -0.30 -13.21 -2.64
C ASP A 85 0.01 -12.45 -3.95
N ILE A 86 -0.15 -11.13 -3.99
CA ILE A 86 -0.16 -10.32 -5.23
C ILE A 86 1.02 -9.35 -5.24
N ASN A 87 1.67 -9.19 -6.40
CA ASN A 87 2.58 -8.07 -6.62
C ASN A 87 1.99 -7.12 -7.66
N ALA A 88 1.76 -5.87 -7.25
CA ALA A 88 1.37 -4.82 -8.17
C ALA A 88 2.42 -4.62 -9.28
N LEU A 89 1.98 -4.49 -10.53
CA LEU A 89 2.86 -4.26 -11.68
C LEU A 89 2.74 -2.83 -12.24
N PRO A 90 3.81 -2.26 -12.82
CA PRO A 90 3.74 -0.93 -13.42
C PRO A 90 2.81 -0.88 -14.64
N PRO A 91 1.86 0.07 -14.71
CA PRO A 91 1.04 0.24 -15.91
C PRO A 91 1.85 0.87 -17.06
N PRO A 92 1.37 0.76 -18.33
CA PRO A 92 0.23 -0.02 -18.75
C PRO A 92 0.62 -1.50 -18.94
N GLN A 93 -0.07 -2.41 -18.25
CA GLN A 93 -0.08 -3.81 -18.65
C GLN A 93 -1.15 -3.94 -19.73
N GLN A 94 -0.73 -4.10 -20.99
CA GLN A 94 -1.64 -4.42 -22.09
C GLN A 94 -1.74 -5.93 -22.20
N TYR A 95 -2.87 -6.48 -21.77
CA TYR A 95 -3.14 -7.91 -21.91
C TYR A 95 -3.42 -8.24 -23.36
N LYS A 96 -2.80 -9.31 -23.86
CA LYS A 96 -3.44 -10.04 -24.94
C LYS A 96 -4.54 -10.83 -24.27
N LEU A 97 -5.79 -10.35 -24.33
CA LEU A 97 -6.95 -11.20 -23.99
C LEU A 97 -6.72 -12.55 -24.68
N SER A 98 -6.37 -13.56 -23.90
CA SER A 98 -5.84 -14.80 -24.44
C SER A 98 -6.97 -15.45 -25.22
N VAL A 99 -6.82 -15.42 -26.55
CA VAL A 99 -7.78 -15.93 -27.51
C VAL A 99 -8.12 -17.37 -27.11
N GLY A 100 -9.32 -17.60 -26.55
CA GLY A 100 -9.82 -18.92 -26.16
C GLY A 100 -10.22 -19.11 -24.69
N ARG A 101 -9.84 -18.24 -23.74
CA ARG A 101 -10.28 -18.35 -22.33
C ARG A 101 -11.60 -17.64 -22.08
N LYS A 102 -12.39 -18.13 -21.11
CA LYS A 102 -13.68 -17.52 -20.71
C LYS A 102 -13.52 -16.67 -19.45
N PRO A 103 -14.33 -15.61 -19.24
CA PRO A 103 -14.38 -14.94 -17.95
C PRO A 103 -14.76 -15.94 -16.86
N PHE A 104 -14.13 -15.85 -15.69
CA PHE A 104 -14.47 -16.73 -14.57
C PHE A 104 -15.93 -16.49 -14.10
N PRO A 105 -16.79 -17.52 -14.05
CA PRO A 105 -18.24 -17.31 -13.88
C PRO A 105 -18.72 -17.27 -12.41
N HIS A 106 -17.85 -17.53 -11.44
CA HIS A 106 -18.23 -17.71 -10.02
C HIS A 106 -17.79 -16.54 -9.11
N GLY A 107 -17.65 -15.33 -9.66
CA GLY A 107 -17.22 -14.15 -8.89
C GLY A 107 -15.70 -14.02 -8.81
N ASN A 108 -15.15 -13.85 -7.61
CA ASN A 108 -13.69 -13.70 -7.43
C ASN A 108 -12.98 -15.06 -7.50
N MET A 109 -12.12 -15.23 -8.51
CA MET A 109 -11.42 -16.50 -8.74
C MET A 109 -10.41 -16.86 -7.64
N LEU A 110 -9.81 -15.88 -6.95
CA LEU A 110 -8.82 -16.11 -5.89
C LEU A 110 -9.49 -16.58 -4.59
N GLU A 111 -10.65 -16.02 -4.27
CA GLU A 111 -11.47 -16.53 -3.17
C GLU A 111 -12.01 -17.93 -3.48
N TYR A 112 -12.46 -18.16 -4.72
CA TYR A 112 -12.87 -19.48 -5.18
C TYR A 112 -11.71 -20.49 -5.07
N MET A 113 -10.51 -20.11 -5.45
CA MET A 113 -9.30 -20.92 -5.31
C MET A 113 -9.10 -21.33 -3.85
N LEU A 114 -9.14 -20.39 -2.91
CA LEU A 114 -8.99 -20.71 -1.49
C LEU A 114 -10.09 -21.65 -0.98
N GLN A 115 -11.32 -21.49 -1.47
CA GLN A 115 -12.46 -22.30 -1.03
C GLN A 115 -12.49 -23.71 -1.64
N HIS A 116 -11.91 -23.93 -2.82
CA HIS A 116 -12.12 -25.16 -3.59
C HIS A 116 -10.85 -25.88 -4.06
N CYS A 117 -9.71 -25.20 -4.20
CA CYS A 117 -8.46 -25.81 -4.67
C CYS A 117 -7.57 -26.25 -3.50
N LYS A 118 -6.98 -27.44 -3.59
CA LYS A 118 -6.06 -28.01 -2.60
C LYS A 118 -4.59 -27.86 -2.97
N SER A 119 -4.31 -27.49 -4.21
CA SER A 119 -2.94 -27.44 -4.74
C SER A 119 -2.79 -26.43 -5.87
N VAL A 120 -1.56 -26.03 -6.16
CA VAL A 120 -1.21 -25.16 -7.28
C VAL A 120 -1.62 -25.80 -8.62
N PRO A 121 -1.37 -27.10 -8.89
CA PRO A 121 -1.88 -27.75 -10.10
C PRO A 121 -3.40 -27.64 -10.29
N GLU A 122 -4.19 -27.77 -9.23
CA GLU A 122 -5.66 -27.61 -9.32
C GLU A 122 -6.06 -26.19 -9.71
N PHE A 123 -5.42 -25.18 -9.14
CA PHE A 123 -5.69 -23.79 -9.53
C PHE A 123 -5.24 -23.49 -10.96
N LEU A 124 -4.09 -24.02 -11.38
CA LEU A 124 -3.59 -23.81 -12.74
C LEU A 124 -4.50 -24.46 -13.80
N ALA A 125 -5.17 -25.56 -13.48
CA ALA A 125 -6.21 -26.11 -14.36
C ALA A 125 -7.41 -25.16 -14.54
N LEU A 126 -7.79 -24.41 -13.50
CA LEU A 126 -8.80 -23.35 -13.62
C LEU A 126 -8.27 -22.18 -14.47
N TRP A 127 -7.01 -21.79 -14.24
CA TRP A 127 -6.34 -20.69 -14.99
C TRP A 127 -6.20 -20.96 -16.49
N ASP A 128 -6.06 -22.23 -16.88
CA ASP A 128 -5.99 -22.60 -18.29
C ASP A 128 -7.34 -22.45 -19.01
N THR A 129 -8.45 -22.54 -18.26
CA THR A 129 -9.82 -22.44 -18.78
C THR A 129 -10.38 -21.01 -18.70
N TYR A 130 -10.07 -20.33 -17.61
CA TYR A 130 -10.64 -19.03 -17.25
C TYR A 130 -9.57 -17.95 -17.16
N TYR A 131 -9.96 -16.71 -17.45
CA TYR A 131 -9.10 -15.55 -17.18
C TYR A 131 -9.75 -14.62 -16.16
N LEU A 132 -8.91 -13.82 -15.51
CA LEU A 132 -9.29 -12.71 -14.65
C LEU A 132 -9.24 -11.41 -15.47
N PRO A 133 -10.39 -10.85 -15.90
CA PRO A 133 -10.41 -9.66 -16.78
C PRO A 133 -9.65 -8.46 -16.22
N ASP A 134 -9.67 -8.31 -14.89
CA ASP A 134 -9.11 -7.18 -14.19
C ASP A 134 -7.71 -7.47 -13.62
N LEU A 135 -7.03 -8.54 -14.05
CA LEU A 135 -5.70 -8.87 -13.51
C LEU A 135 -4.63 -7.88 -14.01
N GLY A 136 -4.52 -6.77 -13.28
CA GLY A 136 -3.45 -5.75 -13.26
C GLY A 136 -2.03 -6.30 -13.19
N ASP A 137 -1.91 -7.42 -12.50
CA ASP A 137 -0.77 -7.69 -11.63
C ASP A 137 -0.27 -9.11 -11.82
N GLN A 138 0.67 -9.54 -10.99
CA GLN A 138 1.08 -10.94 -10.93
C GLN A 138 0.68 -11.58 -9.61
N ILE A 139 0.31 -12.86 -9.67
CA ILE A 139 -0.11 -13.67 -8.53
C ILE A 139 0.99 -14.68 -8.24
N HIS A 140 1.56 -14.63 -7.03
CA HIS A 140 2.47 -15.65 -6.54
C HIS A 140 1.64 -16.73 -5.84
N ILE A 141 1.79 -17.99 -6.22
CA ILE A 141 1.12 -19.13 -5.60
C ILE A 141 2.12 -20.19 -5.15
N ALA A 142 1.83 -20.84 -4.03
CA ALA A 142 2.60 -21.96 -3.51
C ALA A 142 1.69 -22.93 -2.77
N ASP A 143 2.02 -24.23 -2.79
CA ASP A 143 1.32 -25.23 -1.98
C ASP A 143 2.26 -26.04 -1.08
N LYS A 144 1.68 -26.77 -0.12
CA LYS A 144 2.42 -27.63 0.81
C LYS A 144 3.21 -28.78 0.16
N TYR A 145 2.99 -29.06 -1.12
CA TYR A 145 3.66 -30.11 -1.87
C TYR A 145 4.92 -29.60 -2.58
N GLY A 146 5.25 -28.31 -2.44
CA GLY A 146 6.41 -27.69 -3.07
C GLY A 146 6.17 -27.25 -4.52
N ASN A 147 4.91 -27.19 -4.97
CA ASN A 147 4.59 -26.60 -6.26
C ASN A 147 4.55 -25.08 -6.11
N LEU A 148 5.40 -24.37 -6.85
CA LEU A 148 5.50 -22.91 -6.80
C LEU A 148 5.24 -22.35 -8.19
N ALA A 149 4.45 -21.28 -8.28
CA ALA A 149 4.30 -20.56 -9.53
C ALA A 149 4.08 -19.06 -9.32
N VAL A 150 4.44 -18.27 -10.32
CA VAL A 150 3.99 -16.89 -10.47
C VAL A 150 3.24 -16.82 -11.78
N ILE A 151 2.00 -16.34 -11.70
CA ILE A 151 1.12 -16.10 -12.82
C ILE A 151 1.18 -14.61 -13.11
N ALA A 152 1.76 -14.25 -14.24
CA ALA A 152 1.55 -12.95 -14.85
C ALA A 152 0.42 -13.07 -15.88
N PRO A 153 -0.15 -11.96 -16.36
CA PRO A 153 -1.35 -11.98 -17.19
C PRO A 153 -1.27 -12.92 -18.42
N ASP A 154 -0.12 -12.96 -19.09
CA ASP A 154 0.09 -13.74 -20.31
C ASP A 154 1.04 -14.94 -20.12
N THR A 155 1.64 -15.11 -18.93
CA THR A 155 2.74 -16.05 -18.73
C THR A 155 2.73 -16.66 -17.32
N ILE A 156 3.26 -17.87 -17.21
CA ILE A 156 3.36 -18.58 -15.94
C ILE A 156 4.81 -19.02 -15.78
N LEU A 157 5.44 -18.58 -14.68
CA LEU A 157 6.72 -19.10 -14.22
C LEU A 157 6.45 -20.18 -13.17
N ARG A 158 7.08 -21.35 -13.29
CA ARG A 158 6.97 -22.45 -12.33
C ARG A 158 8.34 -22.78 -11.74
N ALA A 159 8.37 -23.16 -10.47
CA ALA A 159 9.57 -23.62 -9.78
C ALA A 159 9.24 -24.70 -8.75
N THR A 160 10.23 -25.50 -8.38
CA THR A 160 10.09 -26.60 -7.39
C THR A 160 11.02 -26.49 -6.18
N LYS A 161 11.99 -25.56 -6.22
CA LYS A 161 12.96 -25.36 -5.14
C LYS A 161 12.69 -24.08 -4.35
N GLN A 162 12.69 -22.96 -5.06
CA GLN A 162 12.44 -21.63 -4.51
C GLN A 162 11.96 -20.69 -5.60
N LEU A 163 11.16 -19.70 -5.23
CA LEU A 163 10.62 -18.69 -6.12
C LEU A 163 10.59 -17.34 -5.40
N THR A 164 10.93 -16.29 -6.11
CA THR A 164 10.88 -14.91 -5.60
C THR A 164 10.12 -14.08 -6.61
N SER A 165 9.32 -13.15 -6.13
CA SER A 165 8.60 -12.21 -6.98
C SER A 165 8.52 -10.85 -6.28
N THR A 166 8.56 -9.79 -7.09
CA THR A 166 8.42 -8.39 -6.65
C THR A 166 7.64 -7.63 -7.73
N ASN A 167 7.71 -6.31 -7.80
CA ASN A 167 6.82 -5.46 -8.63
C ASN A 167 7.32 -5.25 -10.05
N PHE A 168 7.81 -6.32 -10.65
CA PHE A 168 8.04 -6.42 -12.08
C PHE A 168 7.60 -7.81 -12.52
N ASN A 169 7.24 -7.94 -13.80
CA ASN A 169 6.84 -9.21 -14.36
C ASN A 169 8.03 -10.19 -14.33
N VAL A 170 8.05 -11.11 -13.36
CA VAL A 170 9.14 -12.07 -13.19
C VAL A 170 9.24 -13.07 -14.36
N CYS A 171 8.15 -13.24 -15.11
CA CYS A 171 8.12 -14.09 -16.29
C CYS A 171 8.78 -13.42 -17.51
N ASP A 172 9.04 -12.11 -17.46
CA ASP A 172 9.69 -11.35 -18.53
C ASP A 172 11.20 -11.25 -18.25
N THR A 173 11.98 -12.12 -18.89
CA THR A 173 13.39 -12.39 -18.54
C THR A 173 14.40 -11.35 -19.03
N GLY A 174 13.95 -10.23 -19.61
CA GLY A 174 14.85 -9.16 -20.03
C GLY A 174 15.52 -8.47 -18.81
N PRO A 175 16.87 -8.42 -18.69
CA PRO A 175 17.54 -7.82 -17.53
C PRO A 175 17.20 -6.34 -17.33
N GLN A 176 16.84 -5.63 -18.41
CA GLN A 176 16.33 -4.25 -18.40
C GLN A 176 14.98 -4.09 -17.65
N LYS A 177 14.26 -5.20 -17.41
CA LYS A 177 12.91 -5.23 -16.82
C LYS A 177 12.89 -5.69 -15.37
N GLN A 178 14.00 -6.22 -14.84
CA GLN A 178 14.15 -6.59 -13.42
C GLN A 178 14.47 -5.37 -12.54
N ASN A 179 13.56 -4.39 -12.50
CA ASN A 179 13.81 -3.08 -11.91
C ASN A 179 13.42 -2.99 -10.42
N CYS A 180 13.75 -4.00 -9.61
CA CYS A 180 13.47 -3.97 -8.17
C CYS A 180 14.71 -4.34 -7.35
N TRP A 181 15.12 -3.45 -6.43
CA TRP A 181 16.28 -3.66 -5.56
C TRP A 181 16.08 -4.80 -4.54
N ARG A 182 14.82 -5.12 -4.22
CA ARG A 182 14.45 -6.18 -3.24
C ARG A 182 14.67 -7.57 -3.79
N TYR A 183 14.43 -7.75 -5.09
CA TYR A 183 14.55 -9.03 -5.78
C TYR A 183 15.94 -9.68 -5.66
N PRO A 184 17.06 -9.01 -6.04
CA PRO A 184 18.39 -9.62 -5.91
C PRO A 184 18.80 -9.86 -4.46
N ILE A 185 18.31 -9.06 -3.50
CA ILE A 185 18.57 -9.28 -2.07
C ILE A 185 17.91 -10.57 -1.60
N ALA A 186 16.63 -10.75 -1.91
CA ALA A 186 15.90 -11.97 -1.56
C ALA A 186 16.53 -13.21 -2.21
N GLN A 187 16.87 -13.15 -3.50
CA GLN A 187 17.53 -14.26 -4.20
C GLN A 187 18.88 -14.62 -3.57
N LYS A 188 19.69 -13.60 -3.24
CA LYS A 188 21.00 -13.81 -2.61
C LYS A 188 20.87 -14.52 -1.26
N LEU A 189 20.01 -14.01 -0.37
CA LEU A 189 19.80 -14.59 0.96
C LEU A 189 19.26 -16.02 0.88
N LEU A 190 18.35 -16.31 -0.06
CA LEU A 190 17.88 -17.67 -0.31
C LEU A 190 19.01 -18.60 -0.79
N ALA A 191 19.87 -18.11 -1.69
CA ALA A 191 20.98 -18.90 -2.20
C ALA A 191 22.02 -19.22 -1.10
N GLU A 192 22.30 -18.25 -0.22
CA GLU A 192 23.29 -18.37 0.86
C GLU A 192 22.78 -19.19 2.04
N GLU A 193 21.54 -18.96 2.48
CA GLU A 193 21.02 -19.54 3.73
C GLU A 193 20.03 -20.69 3.51
N GLY A 194 19.48 -20.83 2.31
CA GLY A 194 18.36 -21.72 2.02
C GLY A 194 17.04 -21.21 2.60
N VAL A 195 15.96 -21.99 2.40
CA VAL A 195 14.62 -21.67 2.92
C VAL A 195 14.49 -22.14 4.36
N SER A 196 14.06 -21.24 5.24
CA SER A 196 13.70 -21.52 6.64
C SER A 196 12.93 -20.32 7.19
N HIS A 197 12.21 -20.48 8.32
CA HIS A 197 11.62 -19.33 9.01
C HIS A 197 12.65 -18.22 9.26
N ALA A 198 13.85 -18.55 9.76
CA ALA A 198 14.88 -17.57 10.10
C ALA A 198 15.39 -16.79 8.88
N SER A 199 15.66 -17.47 7.76
CA SER A 199 16.09 -16.80 6.53
C SER A 199 14.97 -15.97 5.91
N LEU A 200 13.71 -16.41 5.99
CA LEU A 200 12.56 -15.62 5.53
C LEU A 200 12.36 -14.35 6.36
N VAL A 201 12.55 -14.39 7.68
CA VAL A 201 12.56 -13.19 8.53
C VAL A 201 13.68 -12.22 8.13
N LYS A 202 14.88 -12.73 7.86
CA LYS A 202 16.00 -11.90 7.37
C LYS A 202 15.70 -11.26 6.02
N ILE A 203 15.13 -12.03 5.09
CA ILE A 203 14.72 -11.51 3.79
C ILE A 203 13.69 -10.41 3.99
N ALA A 204 12.63 -10.65 4.76
CA ALA A 204 11.60 -9.66 5.05
C ALA A 204 12.19 -8.37 5.62
N ALA A 205 13.08 -8.46 6.61
CA ALA A 205 13.74 -7.30 7.19
C ALA A 205 14.65 -6.55 6.18
N ALA A 206 15.36 -7.28 5.30
CA ALA A 206 16.27 -6.70 4.32
C ALA A 206 15.52 -6.05 3.13
N THR A 207 14.40 -6.63 2.73
CA THR A 207 13.55 -6.16 1.62
C THR A 207 12.41 -5.25 2.09
N SER A 208 12.32 -4.93 3.38
CA SER A 208 11.29 -4.05 3.91
C SER A 208 11.36 -2.65 3.28
N GLN A 209 10.22 -2.12 2.84
CA GLN A 209 10.09 -0.73 2.41
C GLN A 209 10.08 0.20 3.63
N ARG A 210 10.90 1.25 3.56
CA ARG A 210 11.12 2.21 4.65
C ARG A 210 11.14 3.65 4.12
N GLU A 211 10.29 3.92 3.14
CA GLU A 211 10.18 5.24 2.51
C GLU A 211 8.78 5.82 2.83
N PHE A 212 8.16 6.50 1.87
CA PHE A 212 6.77 6.96 1.96
C PHE A 212 5.76 5.83 1.79
N THR A 213 6.14 4.78 1.07
CA THR A 213 5.52 3.45 1.19
C THR A 213 6.33 2.62 2.18
N THR A 214 5.64 1.74 2.91
CA THR A 214 6.20 1.02 4.05
C THR A 214 5.76 -0.43 4.02
N SER A 215 6.57 -1.33 4.57
CA SER A 215 6.08 -2.67 4.89
C SER A 215 5.10 -2.59 6.05
N VAL A 216 3.82 -2.59 5.72
CA VAL A 216 2.72 -2.42 6.67
C VAL A 216 2.66 -3.62 7.59
N TYR A 217 2.72 -4.81 7.00
CA TYR A 217 2.88 -6.08 7.70
C TYR A 217 3.73 -7.05 6.89
N THR A 218 4.17 -8.11 7.55
CA THR A 218 4.76 -9.29 6.91
C THR A 218 4.00 -10.52 7.38
N ASN A 219 3.70 -11.44 6.46
CA ASN A 219 3.25 -12.77 6.82
C ASN A 219 4.29 -13.81 6.38
N ILE A 220 4.53 -14.83 7.21
CA ILE A 220 5.36 -15.99 6.91
C ILE A 220 4.54 -17.23 7.23
N HIS A 221 4.46 -18.16 6.29
CA HIS A 221 3.70 -19.38 6.40
C HIS A 221 4.62 -20.59 6.26
N ASN A 222 4.43 -21.58 7.13
CA ASN A 222 4.83 -22.95 6.84
C ASN A 222 3.60 -23.67 6.27
N LEU A 223 3.56 -23.84 4.95
CA LEU A 223 2.41 -24.42 4.26
C LEU A 223 2.26 -25.90 4.57
N SER A 224 3.34 -26.59 4.94
CA SER A 224 3.31 -28.01 5.31
C SER A 224 2.70 -28.26 6.69
N THR A 225 2.88 -27.33 7.64
CA THR A 225 2.31 -27.44 9.01
C THR A 225 1.05 -26.59 9.21
N GLY A 226 0.82 -25.60 8.35
CA GLY A 226 -0.23 -24.59 8.49
C GLY A 226 0.09 -23.48 9.50
N GLU A 227 1.32 -23.40 10.01
CA GLU A 227 1.77 -22.34 10.91
C GLU A 227 1.94 -21.00 10.19
N ILE A 228 1.67 -19.92 10.92
CA ILE A 228 1.71 -18.55 10.42
C ILE A 228 2.38 -17.65 11.44
N TRP A 229 3.27 -16.79 10.97
CA TRP A 229 3.88 -15.70 11.73
C TRP A 229 3.56 -14.37 11.06
N PHE A 230 2.92 -13.49 11.81
CA PHE A 230 2.71 -12.11 11.38
C PHE A 230 3.69 -11.18 12.08
N TYR A 231 4.17 -10.19 11.35
CA TYR A 231 4.99 -9.08 11.86
C TYR A 231 4.33 -7.76 11.45
N LEU A 232 4.56 -6.69 12.21
CA LEU A 232 3.87 -5.41 12.03
C LEU A 232 4.87 -4.25 12.02
N ALA A 233 4.67 -3.29 11.12
CA ALA A 233 5.30 -1.97 11.16
C ALA A 233 6.84 -2.03 11.26
N GLU A 234 7.47 -2.80 10.38
CA GLU A 234 8.94 -2.97 10.30
C GLU A 234 9.60 -3.62 11.55
N GLU A 235 8.82 -4.16 12.50
CA GLU A 235 9.31 -4.84 13.70
C GLU A 235 9.29 -6.36 13.54
N TYR A 236 10.47 -6.99 13.56
CA TYR A 236 10.67 -8.42 13.25
C TYR A 236 11.02 -9.28 14.47
N GLN A 237 10.93 -8.72 15.69
CA GLN A 237 11.36 -9.40 16.91
C GLN A 237 10.21 -10.13 17.62
N THR A 238 8.98 -9.60 17.54
CA THR A 238 7.84 -10.10 18.30
C THR A 238 6.66 -10.46 17.38
N PRO A 239 6.69 -11.64 16.73
CA PRO A 239 5.60 -12.04 15.85
C PRO A 239 4.33 -12.41 16.63
N TRP A 240 3.18 -12.24 15.97
CA TRP A 240 2.01 -13.03 16.32
C TRP A 240 2.10 -14.39 15.62
N HIS A 241 2.40 -15.42 16.38
CA HIS A 241 2.43 -16.81 15.91
C HIS A 241 1.07 -17.49 16.12
N THR A 242 0.58 -18.14 15.06
CA THR A 242 -0.69 -18.89 15.07
C THR A 242 -0.65 -19.98 13.98
N SER A 243 -1.80 -20.58 13.66
CA SER A 243 -1.94 -21.50 12.53
C SER A 243 -3.30 -21.38 11.86
N VAL A 244 -3.41 -21.81 10.61
CA VAL A 244 -4.69 -21.86 9.88
C VAL A 244 -5.74 -22.63 10.68
N ALA A 245 -5.37 -23.81 11.21
CA ALA A 245 -6.26 -24.62 12.04
C ALA A 245 -6.70 -23.89 13.32
N THR A 246 -5.79 -23.18 13.99
CA THR A 246 -6.13 -22.41 15.21
C THR A 246 -7.11 -21.29 14.90
N LEU A 247 -6.91 -20.56 13.80
CA LEU A 247 -7.79 -19.48 13.37
C LEU A 247 -9.17 -20.02 13.00
N LEU A 248 -9.24 -21.08 12.17
CA LEU A 248 -10.51 -21.67 11.74
C LEU A 248 -11.34 -22.22 12.90
N LYS A 249 -10.70 -22.79 13.94
CA LYS A 249 -11.39 -23.28 15.15
C LYS A 249 -12.14 -22.18 15.90
N GLN A 250 -11.73 -20.92 15.75
CA GLN A 250 -12.38 -19.78 16.39
C GLN A 250 -13.65 -19.33 15.65
N GLY A 251 -13.96 -19.92 14.49
CA GLY A 251 -15.13 -19.58 13.69
C GLY A 251 -14.91 -18.38 12.77
N LYS A 252 -15.99 -17.96 12.09
CA LYS A 252 -15.96 -16.83 11.16
C LYS A 252 -15.73 -15.53 11.93
N GLN A 253 -14.69 -14.79 11.57
CA GLN A 253 -14.37 -13.51 12.21
C GLN A 253 -13.42 -12.66 11.36
N HIS A 254 -13.34 -11.38 11.70
CA HIS A 254 -12.40 -10.43 11.14
C HIS A 254 -11.50 -9.91 12.25
N ILE A 255 -10.21 -10.24 12.19
CA ILE A 255 -9.25 -9.90 13.23
C ILE A 255 -8.45 -8.69 12.75
N LEU A 256 -8.60 -7.55 13.44
CA LEU A 256 -7.70 -6.42 13.24
C LEU A 256 -6.27 -6.84 13.61
N LEU A 257 -5.38 -6.96 12.63
CA LEU A 257 -4.02 -7.48 12.82
C LEU A 257 -3.27 -6.71 13.91
N ALA A 258 -3.37 -5.38 13.88
CA ALA A 258 -2.76 -4.48 14.84
C ALA A 258 -3.21 -4.70 16.30
N SER A 259 -4.36 -5.35 16.55
CA SER A 259 -4.82 -5.71 17.90
C SER A 259 -3.99 -6.83 18.54
N ARG A 260 -3.25 -7.59 17.73
CA ARG A 260 -2.39 -8.70 18.19
C ARG A 260 -0.98 -8.25 18.58
N PHE A 261 -0.68 -6.96 18.44
CA PHE A 261 0.62 -6.36 18.77
C PHE A 261 0.50 -5.22 19.78
N PRO A 262 -0.03 -5.44 21.00
CA PRO A 262 -0.25 -4.37 21.97
C PRO A 262 1.04 -3.69 22.45
N GLN A 263 2.18 -4.39 22.37
CA GLN A 263 3.49 -3.87 22.80
C GLN A 263 4.30 -3.22 21.67
N ASN A 264 3.88 -3.40 20.41
CA ASN A 264 4.58 -2.84 19.26
C ASN A 264 4.69 -1.31 19.38
N ALA A 265 5.87 -0.79 19.08
CA ALA A 265 6.20 0.61 19.30
C ALA A 265 5.26 1.56 18.54
N SER A 266 4.93 1.23 17.29
CA SER A 266 4.06 2.09 16.45
C SER A 266 2.65 2.16 17.04
N ARG A 267 2.17 1.06 17.63
CA ARG A 267 0.87 0.99 18.31
C ARG A 267 0.84 1.79 19.59
N ARG A 268 1.89 1.69 20.42
CA ARG A 268 2.01 2.49 21.65
C ARG A 268 2.08 3.99 21.33
N LEU A 269 2.81 4.37 20.27
CA LEU A 269 2.86 5.76 19.82
C LEU A 269 1.50 6.24 19.30
N ALA A 270 0.81 5.46 18.47
CA ALA A 270 -0.53 5.79 18.00
C ALA A 270 -1.53 5.95 19.16
N ALA A 271 -1.46 5.09 20.18
CA ALA A 271 -2.30 5.21 21.38
C ALA A 271 -1.98 6.47 22.20
N LEU A 272 -0.69 6.81 22.34
CA LEU A 272 -0.28 8.06 22.98
C LEU A 272 -0.83 9.28 22.22
N LEU A 273 -0.71 9.30 20.90
CA LEU A 273 -1.16 10.41 20.06
C LEU A 273 -2.67 10.65 20.14
N LYS A 274 -3.48 9.61 20.37
CA LYS A 274 -4.93 9.75 20.59
C LYS A 274 -5.29 10.46 21.90
N THR A 275 -4.41 10.39 22.91
CA THR A 275 -4.68 10.95 24.24
C THR A 275 -3.89 12.24 24.51
N LYS A 276 -2.66 12.33 24.00
CA LYS A 276 -1.69 13.41 24.24
C LYS A 276 -0.78 13.62 23.02
N SER A 277 -1.31 14.25 21.97
CA SER A 277 -0.54 14.67 20.79
C SER A 277 0.23 15.98 21.04
N THR A 278 1.28 15.95 21.86
CA THR A 278 2.18 17.11 22.05
C THR A 278 3.63 16.73 21.74
N PRO A 279 4.47 17.67 21.25
CA PRO A 279 5.88 17.38 20.97
C PRO A 279 6.63 16.83 22.19
N GLN A 280 6.33 17.33 23.38
CA GLN A 280 6.94 16.90 24.63
C GLN A 280 6.55 15.46 24.99
N ALA A 281 5.29 15.08 24.81
CA ALA A 281 4.84 13.71 25.07
C ALA A 281 5.48 12.71 24.10
N VAL A 282 5.52 13.04 22.80
CA VAL A 282 6.19 12.21 21.79
C VAL A 282 7.69 12.12 22.07
N GLY A 283 8.34 13.24 22.41
CA GLY A 283 9.75 13.28 22.77
C GLY A 283 10.09 12.38 23.96
N ARG A 284 9.28 12.42 25.03
CA ARG A 284 9.44 11.52 26.18
C ARG A 284 9.27 10.05 25.79
N PHE A 285 8.23 9.72 25.02
CA PHE A 285 8.02 8.35 24.53
C PHE A 285 9.24 7.78 23.78
N LEU A 286 9.85 8.59 22.91
CA LEU A 286 11.05 8.20 22.15
C LEU A 286 12.29 8.05 23.04
N GLN A 287 12.39 8.83 24.12
CA GLN A 287 13.48 8.75 25.09
C GLN A 287 13.33 7.51 25.99
N ASP A 288 12.15 7.34 26.59
CA ASP A 288 11.84 6.25 27.53
C ASP A 288 11.94 4.87 26.86
N SER A 289 11.64 4.80 25.55
CA SER A 289 11.74 3.55 24.79
C SER A 289 13.17 3.19 24.38
N GLN A 290 14.17 4.03 24.67
CA GLN A 290 15.59 3.80 24.36
C GLN A 290 15.88 3.45 22.89
N PHE A 291 15.09 4.01 21.96
CA PHE A 291 15.25 3.75 20.54
C PHE A 291 16.58 4.30 19.99
N SER A 292 17.21 3.53 19.10
CA SER A 292 18.25 4.03 18.22
C SER A 292 17.72 5.16 17.32
N ALA A 293 18.60 5.96 16.72
CA ALA A 293 18.18 7.06 15.85
C ALA A 293 17.34 6.59 14.65
N SER A 294 17.68 5.43 14.06
CA SER A 294 16.92 4.80 12.97
C SER A 294 15.54 4.30 13.44
N GLN A 295 15.45 3.74 14.65
CA GLN A 295 14.15 3.36 15.23
C GLN A 295 13.28 4.59 15.51
N LYS A 296 13.85 5.70 16.03
CA LYS A 296 13.10 6.96 16.22
C LYS A 296 12.55 7.47 14.88
N GLU A 297 13.39 7.47 13.84
CA GLU A 297 12.97 7.83 12.47
C GLU A 297 11.80 6.96 12.02
N SER A 298 11.92 5.64 12.09
CA SER A 298 10.87 4.70 11.66
C SER A 298 9.56 4.92 12.42
N GLN A 299 9.59 5.04 13.75
CA GLN A 299 8.38 5.26 14.54
C GLN A 299 7.68 6.59 14.20
N LEU A 300 8.45 7.66 14.04
CA LEU A 300 7.92 8.97 13.67
C LEU A 300 7.37 8.99 12.24
N ARG A 301 8.09 8.40 11.29
CA ARG A 301 7.67 8.28 9.89
C ARG A 301 6.36 7.52 9.78
N LEU A 302 6.29 6.31 10.34
CA LEU A 302 5.09 5.46 10.27
C LEU A 302 3.88 6.17 10.85
N ALA A 303 4.02 6.78 12.04
CA ALA A 303 2.95 7.54 12.67
C ALA A 303 2.53 8.76 11.82
N PHE A 304 3.50 9.50 11.29
CA PHE A 304 3.23 10.67 10.44
C PHE A 304 2.51 10.27 9.15
N LEU A 305 2.98 9.24 8.45
CA LEU A 305 2.39 8.80 7.19
C LEU A 305 0.94 8.33 7.39
N ASN A 306 0.67 7.58 8.47
CA ASN A 306 -0.70 7.18 8.80
C ASN A 306 -1.57 8.41 9.14
N ASP A 307 -1.14 9.27 10.05
CA ASP A 307 -1.96 10.42 10.46
C ASP A 307 -2.15 11.44 9.31
N PHE A 308 -1.14 11.66 8.46
CA PHE A 308 -1.20 12.66 7.39
C PHE A 308 -1.89 12.13 6.14
N TYR A 309 -1.42 11.01 5.58
CA TYR A 309 -1.88 10.52 4.27
C TYR A 309 -3.06 9.57 4.37
N VAL A 310 -3.24 8.84 5.48
CA VAL A 310 -4.29 7.83 5.59
C VAL A 310 -5.49 8.38 6.38
N ASP A 311 -5.29 8.73 7.65
CA ASP A 311 -6.38 9.16 8.54
C ASP A 311 -6.74 10.65 8.42
N LYS A 312 -5.89 11.46 7.75
CA LYS A 312 -6.10 12.91 7.52
C LYS A 312 -6.22 13.73 8.82
N GLU A 313 -5.55 13.25 9.85
CA GLU A 313 -5.49 13.78 11.21
C GLU A 313 -4.37 14.80 11.32
N PHE A 314 -4.53 15.88 10.55
CA PHE A 314 -3.49 16.88 10.31
C PHE A 314 -2.95 17.52 11.59
N ALA A 315 -3.78 17.69 12.62
CA ALA A 315 -3.33 18.22 13.91
C ALA A 315 -2.26 17.33 14.57
N ARG A 316 -2.40 16.01 14.46
CA ARG A 316 -1.40 15.06 14.99
C ARG A 316 -0.18 14.98 14.08
N ALA A 317 -0.40 14.94 12.77
CA ALA A 317 0.70 14.99 11.79
C ALA A 317 1.60 16.22 11.96
N ASN A 318 1.03 17.38 12.29
CA ASN A 318 1.77 18.62 12.56
C ASN A 318 2.67 18.56 13.79
N VAL A 319 2.32 17.73 14.78
CA VAL A 319 3.18 17.45 15.94
C VAL A 319 4.33 16.53 15.54
N LEU A 320 4.07 15.57 14.66
CA LEU A 320 5.02 14.54 14.26
C LEU A 320 6.05 15.02 13.24
N PHE A 321 5.64 15.79 12.23
CA PHE A 321 6.53 16.16 11.11
C PHE A 321 7.82 16.87 11.55
N PRO A 322 7.79 17.92 12.41
CA PRO A 322 9.01 18.59 12.84
C PRO A 322 9.94 17.68 13.65
N LEU A 323 9.39 16.71 14.39
CA LEU A 323 10.18 15.71 15.11
C LEU A 323 10.79 14.70 14.15
N TRP A 324 10.02 14.24 13.16
CA TRP A 324 10.52 13.33 12.13
C TRP A 324 11.63 13.98 11.29
N GLU A 325 11.46 15.25 10.90
CA GLU A 325 12.45 16.03 10.13
C GLU A 325 13.83 16.03 10.79
N GLN A 326 13.89 16.06 12.12
CA GLN A 326 15.14 15.97 12.90
C GLN A 326 15.85 14.61 12.78
N HIS A 327 15.17 13.57 12.32
CA HIS A 327 15.70 12.20 12.26
C HIS A 327 15.77 11.63 10.84
N MET A 328 15.16 12.27 9.83
CA MET A 328 15.11 11.79 8.43
C MET A 328 16.49 11.47 7.85
N TYR A 329 17.54 12.21 8.21
CA TYR A 329 18.91 11.98 7.71
C TYR A 329 19.48 10.60 8.04
N THR A 330 18.91 9.91 9.05
CA THR A 330 19.34 8.56 9.43
C THR A 330 18.85 7.51 8.44
N ASN A 331 17.80 7.82 7.68
CA ASN A 331 17.21 6.94 6.68
C ASN A 331 17.68 7.33 5.27
N LYS A 332 18.73 6.65 4.81
CA LYS A 332 19.36 6.89 3.50
C LYS A 332 18.48 6.53 2.30
N ARG A 333 17.32 5.90 2.52
CA ARG A 333 16.37 5.55 1.45
C ARG A 333 15.40 6.69 1.15
N LEU A 334 15.21 7.64 2.05
CA LEU A 334 14.27 8.75 1.81
C LEU A 334 14.74 9.63 0.65
N ASP A 335 13.87 9.78 -0.35
CA ASP A 335 14.09 10.73 -1.43
C ASP A 335 13.95 12.17 -0.93
N SER A 336 15.00 12.97 -1.13
CA SER A 336 15.03 14.36 -0.66
C SER A 336 13.96 15.24 -1.30
N THR A 337 13.56 14.95 -2.55
CA THR A 337 12.54 15.71 -3.26
C THR A 337 11.16 15.41 -2.67
N GLU A 338 10.86 14.14 -2.42
CA GLU A 338 9.60 13.70 -1.80
C GLU A 338 9.47 14.23 -0.35
N VAL A 339 10.57 14.34 0.39
CA VAL A 339 10.59 15.00 1.71
C VAL A 339 10.21 16.48 1.63
N GLN A 340 10.80 17.24 0.71
CA GLN A 340 10.46 18.66 0.54
C GLN A 340 9.04 18.85 0.00
N PHE A 341 8.59 17.96 -0.89
CA PHE A 341 7.21 17.90 -1.34
C PHE A 341 6.24 17.72 -0.15
N THR A 342 6.52 16.74 0.72
CA THR A 342 5.73 16.48 1.94
C THR A 342 5.74 17.69 2.87
N LYS A 343 6.90 18.35 3.04
CA LYS A 343 7.01 19.59 3.82
C LYS A 343 6.10 20.69 3.28
N ALA A 344 6.03 20.85 1.96
CA ALA A 344 5.15 21.80 1.32
C ALA A 344 3.66 21.46 1.56
N GLU A 345 3.28 20.19 1.48
CA GLU A 345 1.91 19.76 1.82
C GLU A 345 1.56 20.05 3.28
N VAL A 346 2.46 19.75 4.23
CA VAL A 346 2.28 20.05 5.66
C VAL A 346 2.10 21.56 5.87
N LEU A 347 2.91 22.40 5.22
CA LEU A 347 2.76 23.85 5.28
C LEU A 347 1.42 24.32 4.72
N ALA A 348 1.01 23.80 3.56
CA ALA A 348 -0.24 24.17 2.91
C ALA A 348 -1.48 23.77 3.73
N VAL A 349 -1.47 22.58 4.34
CA VAL A 349 -2.52 22.13 5.28
C VAL A 349 -2.66 23.08 6.48
N ASN A 350 -1.59 23.76 6.86
CA ASN A 350 -1.61 24.77 7.93
C ASN A 350 -1.97 26.19 7.44
N GLY A 351 -2.42 26.35 6.19
CA GLY A 351 -2.71 27.65 5.59
C GLY A 351 -1.47 28.47 5.22
N ARG A 352 -0.27 27.87 5.25
CA ARG A 352 1.01 28.53 4.97
C ARG A 352 1.42 28.39 3.51
N ASN A 353 0.48 28.64 2.58
CA ASN A 353 0.67 28.40 1.14
C ASN A 353 1.89 29.15 0.56
N LYS A 354 2.17 30.37 1.03
CA LYS A 354 3.36 31.14 0.58
C LYS A 354 4.66 30.41 0.89
N GLU A 355 4.76 29.81 2.06
CA GLU A 355 5.96 29.07 2.49
C GLU A 355 6.04 27.71 1.79
N ALA A 356 4.90 27.04 1.59
CA ALA A 356 4.82 25.83 0.78
C ALA A 356 5.35 26.07 -0.65
N ILE A 357 4.92 27.18 -1.28
CA ILE A 357 5.38 27.61 -2.60
C ILE A 357 6.90 27.84 -2.60
N GLN A 358 7.44 28.57 -1.62
CA GLN A 358 8.88 28.80 -1.50
C GLN A 358 9.68 27.49 -1.41
N VAL A 359 9.21 26.53 -0.59
CA VAL A 359 9.85 25.21 -0.50
C VAL A 359 9.93 24.55 -1.87
N LEU A 360 8.82 24.52 -2.62
CA LEU A 360 8.76 23.90 -3.94
C LEU A 360 9.64 24.62 -4.98
N GLU A 361 9.71 25.95 -4.95
CA GLU A 361 10.53 26.75 -5.86
C GLU A 361 12.03 26.55 -5.66
N THR A 362 12.47 26.22 -4.44
CA THR A 362 13.89 26.00 -4.12
C THR A 362 14.40 24.61 -4.52
N LEU A 363 13.52 23.72 -4.99
CA LEU A 363 13.89 22.39 -5.42
C LEU A 363 14.83 22.41 -6.63
N ARG A 364 16.02 21.83 -6.47
CA ARG A 364 16.99 21.69 -7.57
C ARG A 364 16.52 20.71 -8.65
N LYS A 365 15.69 19.74 -8.29
CA LYS A 365 15.20 18.67 -9.18
C LYS A 365 13.70 18.48 -8.94
N PRO A 366 12.84 19.37 -9.45
CA PRO A 366 11.40 19.21 -9.29
C PRO A 366 10.93 17.94 -10.01
N SER A 367 10.01 17.22 -9.39
CA SER A 367 9.26 16.14 -10.01
C SER A 367 7.97 16.69 -10.64
N TRP A 368 7.28 15.86 -11.41
CA TRP A 368 5.96 16.23 -11.93
C TRP A 368 4.95 16.51 -10.79
N LYS A 369 5.03 15.79 -9.67
CA LYS A 369 4.18 16.00 -8.49
C LYS A 369 4.42 17.37 -7.87
N THR A 370 5.69 17.76 -7.70
CA THR A 370 6.03 19.07 -7.11
C THR A 370 5.57 20.21 -8.01
N SER A 371 5.68 20.05 -9.32
CA SER A 371 5.17 21.03 -10.29
C SER A 371 3.65 21.11 -10.27
N ALA A 372 2.95 19.98 -10.14
CA ALA A 372 1.49 19.93 -10.07
C ALA A 372 0.97 20.57 -8.77
N LEU A 373 1.59 20.26 -7.62
CA LEU A 373 1.26 20.91 -6.35
C LEU A 373 1.52 22.43 -6.40
N LEU A 374 2.66 22.85 -6.97
CA LEU A 374 2.97 24.27 -7.14
C LEU A 374 1.92 25.00 -7.98
N ALA A 375 1.48 24.40 -9.09
CA ALA A 375 0.42 24.95 -9.93
C ALA A 375 -0.94 25.02 -9.21
N ASN A 376 -1.28 24.00 -8.42
CA ASN A 376 -2.49 24.01 -7.59
C ASN A 376 -2.45 25.12 -6.52
N LEU A 377 -1.33 25.27 -5.79
CA LEU A 377 -1.17 26.28 -4.75
C LEU A 377 -1.20 27.72 -5.30
N ARG A 378 -0.73 27.93 -6.53
CA ARG A 378 -0.75 29.23 -7.21
C ARG A 378 -2.06 29.54 -7.94
N ASP A 379 -2.97 28.56 -8.02
CA ASP A 379 -4.15 28.65 -8.88
C ASP A 379 -3.71 28.96 -10.33
N THR A 380 -2.82 28.15 -10.90
CA THR A 380 -2.36 28.31 -12.30
C THR A 380 -2.52 27.03 -13.12
N GLU A 381 -3.19 26.02 -12.58
CA GLU A 381 -3.52 24.80 -13.32
C GLU A 381 -4.47 25.12 -14.47
N GLU A 382 -4.19 24.59 -15.66
CA GLU A 382 -5.15 24.59 -16.78
C GLU A 382 -6.35 23.72 -16.36
N ALA A 383 -7.56 24.27 -16.36
CA ALA A 383 -8.72 23.57 -15.82
C ALA A 383 -9.89 23.58 -16.79
N ASN A 384 -10.60 22.45 -16.84
CA ASN A 384 -11.86 22.31 -17.57
C ASN A 384 -13.06 22.17 -16.61
N THR A 385 -12.83 22.16 -15.30
CA THR A 385 -13.89 22.14 -14.29
C THR A 385 -13.48 22.84 -13.01
N THR A 386 -14.48 23.18 -12.20
CA THR A 386 -14.33 23.90 -10.93
C THR A 386 -15.19 23.23 -9.85
N ILE A 387 -14.59 23.00 -8.69
CA ILE A 387 -15.27 22.58 -7.47
C ILE A 387 -15.37 23.78 -6.54
N GLU A 388 -16.58 24.08 -6.08
CA GLU A 388 -16.85 25.19 -5.17
C GLU A 388 -17.40 24.69 -3.83
N LEU A 389 -17.06 25.42 -2.77
CA LEU A 389 -17.56 25.20 -1.42
C LEU A 389 -17.87 26.56 -0.78
N SER A 390 -19.15 26.85 -0.54
CA SER A 390 -19.58 28.08 0.12
C SER A 390 -19.36 28.02 1.64
N GLY A 391 -19.05 29.16 2.25
CA GLY A 391 -18.84 29.27 3.70
C GLY A 391 -17.41 28.93 4.15
N TYR A 392 -17.25 28.59 5.44
CA TYR A 392 -15.95 28.28 6.06
C TYR A 392 -14.89 29.38 5.88
N ALA A 393 -15.29 30.65 5.97
CA ALA A 393 -14.39 31.78 5.76
C ALA A 393 -13.22 31.82 6.75
N GLU A 394 -13.38 31.26 7.94
CA GLU A 394 -12.33 31.20 8.97
C GLU A 394 -11.44 29.95 8.88
N ALA A 395 -11.71 29.02 7.95
CA ALA A 395 -10.87 27.84 7.78
C ALA A 395 -9.46 28.24 7.34
N LYS A 396 -8.45 27.56 7.88
CA LYS A 396 -7.05 27.80 7.53
C LYS A 396 -6.70 27.13 6.21
N SER A 397 -7.23 25.93 6.00
CA SER A 397 -7.11 25.21 4.73
C SER A 397 -8.36 24.41 4.42
N VAL A 398 -8.62 24.24 3.12
CA VAL A 398 -9.58 23.27 2.61
C VAL A 398 -8.86 22.39 1.61
N VAL A 399 -8.74 21.12 1.96
CA VAL A 399 -8.17 20.08 1.11
C VAL A 399 -9.30 19.33 0.42
N VAL A 400 -9.13 19.00 -0.85
CA VAL A 400 -10.03 18.15 -1.62
C VAL A 400 -9.34 16.81 -1.86
N GLU A 401 -9.98 15.73 -1.44
CA GLU A 401 -9.62 14.38 -1.85
C GLU A 401 -10.49 14.01 -3.04
N VAL A 402 -9.85 13.71 -4.18
CA VAL A 402 -10.51 13.25 -5.39
C VAL A 402 -10.26 11.73 -5.51
N LYS A 403 -11.33 10.94 -5.56
CA LYS A 403 -11.22 9.48 -5.66
C LYS A 403 -10.44 9.11 -6.91
N GLY A 404 -9.39 8.30 -6.75
CA GLY A 404 -8.52 7.89 -7.85
C GLY A 404 -7.52 8.96 -8.31
N ASP A 405 -7.36 10.09 -7.60
CA ASP A 405 -6.21 10.97 -7.72
C ASP A 405 -5.56 11.13 -6.34
N TYR A 406 -4.69 10.19 -6.01
CA TYR A 406 -4.03 10.09 -4.70
C TYR A 406 -2.57 10.52 -4.74
N ASN A 407 -2.16 11.22 -5.80
CA ASN A 407 -0.75 11.58 -6.01
C ASN A 407 -0.29 12.68 -5.06
N PHE A 408 -1.19 13.59 -4.69
CA PHE A 408 -0.98 14.69 -3.76
C PHE A 408 -2.31 15.30 -3.29
N PHE A 409 -2.28 16.09 -2.22
CA PHE A 409 -3.44 16.84 -1.75
C PHE A 409 -3.77 18.04 -2.65
N ARG A 410 -5.05 18.18 -3.01
CA ARG A 410 -5.53 19.36 -3.74
C ARG A 410 -5.99 20.42 -2.75
N PHE A 411 -5.41 21.61 -2.83
CA PHE A 411 -5.75 22.72 -1.95
C PHE A 411 -6.69 23.70 -2.67
N MET A 412 -7.78 24.07 -2.01
CA MET A 412 -8.69 25.09 -2.51
C MET A 412 -8.15 26.50 -2.23
N GLN A 413 -8.57 27.44 -3.07
CA GLN A 413 -8.27 28.86 -2.96
C GLN A 413 -9.45 29.59 -2.33
N LYS A 414 -9.15 30.51 -1.40
CA LYS A 414 -10.17 31.31 -0.74
C LYS A 414 -10.80 32.31 -1.71
N THR A 415 -12.11 32.46 -1.66
CA THR A 415 -12.91 33.42 -2.42
C THR A 415 -13.68 34.34 -1.45
N PRO A 416 -14.34 35.41 -1.93
CA PRO A 416 -15.17 36.25 -1.06
C PRO A 416 -16.31 35.50 -0.36
N THR A 417 -16.80 34.40 -0.94
CA THR A 417 -17.98 33.66 -0.47
C THR A 417 -17.67 32.24 0.03
N GLY A 418 -16.41 31.80 -0.08
CA GLY A 418 -15.99 30.46 0.35
C GLY A 418 -14.67 30.03 -0.29
N TRP A 419 -14.68 28.89 -0.97
CA TRP A 419 -13.50 28.23 -1.50
C TRP A 419 -13.72 27.69 -2.91
N ARG A 420 -12.66 27.71 -3.72
CA ARG A 420 -12.67 27.23 -5.11
C ARG A 420 -11.45 26.38 -5.43
N LEU A 421 -11.66 25.26 -6.10
CA LEU A 421 -10.61 24.45 -6.72
C LEU A 421 -10.85 24.39 -8.23
N ARG A 422 -9.85 24.81 -9.01
CA ARG A 422 -9.81 24.53 -10.45
C ARG A 422 -9.00 23.26 -10.69
N LEU A 423 -9.49 22.38 -11.53
CA LEU A 423 -8.82 21.12 -11.85
C LEU A 423 -9.00 20.73 -13.32
N LYS A 424 -8.00 20.05 -13.87
CA LYS A 424 -8.13 19.33 -15.14
C LYS A 424 -8.57 17.89 -14.87
N SER A 425 -9.64 17.45 -15.51
CA SER A 425 -10.06 16.05 -15.46
C SER A 425 -10.52 15.57 -16.83
N ASN A 426 -10.07 14.38 -17.21
CA ASN A 426 -10.49 13.69 -18.42
C ASN A 426 -11.65 12.70 -18.17
N ARG A 427 -12.22 12.71 -16.97
CA ARG A 427 -13.32 11.83 -16.57
C ARG A 427 -14.65 12.50 -16.91
N GLU A 428 -15.69 11.71 -17.11
CA GLU A 428 -17.07 12.21 -17.23
C GLU A 428 -17.65 12.62 -15.87
N GLU A 429 -17.11 12.05 -14.78
CA GLU A 429 -17.54 12.32 -13.41
C GLU A 429 -16.33 12.38 -12.47
N VAL A 430 -16.36 13.35 -11.55
CA VAL A 430 -15.41 13.50 -10.45
C VAL A 430 -16.10 13.16 -9.15
N LYS A 431 -15.50 12.27 -8.37
CA LYS A 431 -15.95 11.89 -7.02
C LYS A 431 -14.99 12.49 -5.99
N TYR A 432 -15.49 13.27 -5.04
CA TYR A 432 -14.62 14.02 -4.13
C TYR A 432 -15.22 14.24 -2.73
N CYS A 433 -14.38 14.63 -1.78
CA CYS A 433 -14.82 15.14 -0.48
C CYS A 433 -13.83 16.22 0.01
N PHE A 434 -14.24 16.99 1.02
CA PHE A 434 -13.42 18.05 1.60
C PHE A 434 -12.85 17.62 2.94
N TYR A 435 -11.67 18.13 3.28
CA TYR A 435 -11.15 18.18 4.64
C TYR A 435 -10.94 19.65 5.01
N ILE A 436 -11.78 20.17 5.89
CA ILE A 436 -11.77 21.55 6.36
C ILE A 436 -11.06 21.54 7.71
N ASP A 437 -9.84 22.07 7.76
CA ASP A 437 -8.96 21.97 8.93
C ASP A 437 -8.86 20.52 9.49
N GLY A 438 -8.79 19.54 8.59
CA GLY A 438 -8.71 18.11 8.92
C GLY A 438 -10.04 17.41 9.18
N LYS A 439 -11.17 18.13 9.21
CA LYS A 439 -12.49 17.51 9.36
C LYS A 439 -13.09 17.19 8.00
N ARG A 440 -13.42 15.92 7.80
CA ARG A 440 -14.07 15.45 6.57
C ARG A 440 -15.48 16.02 6.44
N VAL A 441 -15.79 16.63 5.29
CA VAL A 441 -17.07 17.28 5.00
C VAL A 441 -17.50 16.94 3.58
N LEU A 442 -18.82 16.76 3.39
CA LEU A 442 -19.46 16.68 2.09
C LEU A 442 -20.20 17.99 1.81
N ASN A 443 -20.21 18.42 0.56
CA ASN A 443 -21.03 19.53 0.12
C ASN A 443 -22.50 19.06 0.04
N PRO A 444 -23.41 19.59 0.86
CA PRO A 444 -24.82 19.18 0.84
C PRO A 444 -25.54 19.59 -0.45
N ALA A 445 -25.00 20.53 -1.22
CA ALA A 445 -25.55 20.97 -2.50
C ALA A 445 -25.21 20.03 -3.67
N GLN A 446 -24.47 18.95 -3.43
CA GLN A 446 -24.01 18.03 -4.46
C GLN A 446 -24.52 16.61 -4.19
N PRO A 447 -24.85 15.82 -5.23
CA PRO A 447 -25.22 14.43 -5.05
C PRO A 447 -24.13 13.65 -4.30
N VAL A 448 -24.55 12.66 -3.51
CA VAL A 448 -23.65 11.85 -2.69
C VAL A 448 -23.73 10.39 -3.10
N LEU A 449 -22.57 9.82 -3.43
CA LEU A 449 -22.38 8.41 -3.66
C LEU A 449 -21.85 7.75 -2.38
N GLN A 450 -22.59 6.79 -1.84
CA GLN A 450 -22.26 6.11 -0.58
C GLN A 450 -21.36 4.88 -0.82
N ASN A 451 -20.76 4.37 0.27
CA ASN A 451 -19.98 3.13 0.31
C ASN A 451 -18.93 3.01 -0.80
N GLN A 452 -18.14 4.05 -0.99
CA GLN A 452 -17.00 4.02 -1.90
C GLN A 452 -15.74 3.71 -1.12
N GLU A 453 -14.95 2.76 -1.61
CA GLU A 453 -13.64 2.46 -1.04
C GLU A 453 -12.73 3.70 -1.09
N THR A 454 -12.02 4.00 0.01
CA THR A 454 -11.08 5.12 0.13
C THR A 454 -9.65 4.64 -0.09
N VAL A 455 -8.68 5.56 -0.10
CA VAL A 455 -7.24 5.19 -0.14
C VAL A 455 -6.81 4.36 1.08
N LYS A 456 -7.53 4.48 2.21
CA LYS A 456 -7.28 3.68 3.41
C LYS A 456 -7.73 2.22 3.24
N GLY A 457 -8.53 1.94 2.21
CA GLY A 457 -9.23 0.68 2.01
C GLY A 457 -10.49 0.56 2.85
N ASP A 458 -10.96 1.62 3.53
CA ASP A 458 -12.27 1.63 4.19
C ASP A 458 -13.34 2.24 3.26
N PHE A 459 -14.59 2.35 3.71
CA PHE A 459 -15.68 2.85 2.88
C PHE A 459 -16.21 4.19 3.39
N ALA A 460 -16.34 5.15 2.48
CA ALA A 460 -16.89 6.47 2.78
C ALA A 460 -17.81 6.98 1.66
N SER A 461 -18.59 8.01 1.98
CA SER A 461 -19.45 8.69 1.01
C SER A 461 -18.69 9.82 0.32
N PHE A 462 -18.85 10.00 -0.99
CA PHE A 462 -18.22 11.08 -1.78
C PHE A 462 -19.29 11.91 -2.49
N ASN A 463 -19.06 13.21 -2.64
CA ASN A 463 -19.81 14.01 -3.59
C ASN A 463 -19.49 13.60 -5.02
N THR A 464 -20.45 13.76 -5.94
CA THR A 464 -20.23 13.58 -7.37
C THR A 464 -20.48 14.86 -8.15
N LEU A 465 -19.62 15.13 -9.13
CA LEU A 465 -19.73 16.25 -10.07
C LEU A 465 -19.56 15.71 -11.49
N LYS A 466 -20.59 15.85 -12.31
CA LYS A 466 -20.52 15.54 -13.75
C LYS A 466 -19.80 16.68 -14.47
N LEU A 467 -18.94 16.33 -15.42
CA LEU A 467 -18.05 17.26 -16.13
C LEU A 467 -18.55 17.65 -17.52
#